data_AF-A0A932CZI2-F1
#
_entry.id   AF-A0A932CZI2-F1
#
_cell.length_a   1.000
_cell.length_b   1.000
_cell.length_c   1.000
_cell.angle_alpha   90.00
_cell.angle_beta   90.00
_cell.angle_gamma   90.00
#
_symmetry.space_group_name_H-M   'P 1'
#
loop_
_entity.id
_entity.type
_entity.pdbx_description
1 polymer ?
#
loop_
_entity_poly.entity_id
_entity_poly.type
_entity_poly.pdbx_seq_one_letter_code
_entity_poly.pdbx_strand_id
1 'polypeptide(L)'
;MKRLNEEARAAAAVVLEQIEKMIPRARQVLRQTRARIRRGVTDSKGKLVSIFEPHAQILRRGKLHKPTEFGMMAKVQEAEGGIVTDVGLVPNKADAPLLVPAVERHRKVFGRAPRTAATDRGFYSGEGERKIRELGVRRAVIPKPGHKSDKRMAYERQRWFRRGRAWRVGGEARISRLKHCFGMLRSRYRGEVGMSRTVFWAAIANNLTAVAATIR
;
A
#
# COMPACT_ATOMS: atom_id res chain seq x y z
N MET A 1 31.96 -25.25 31.03
CA MET A 1 32.29 -25.76 29.67
C MET A 1 31.07 -26.22 28.85
N LYS A 2 30.16 -27.08 29.35
CA LYS A 2 28.97 -27.55 28.58
C LYS A 2 28.07 -26.43 28.01
N ARG A 3 27.73 -25.42 28.83
CA ARG A 3 26.85 -24.29 28.45
C ARG A 3 27.39 -23.43 27.30
N LEU A 4 28.70 -23.14 27.33
CA LEU A 4 29.41 -22.41 26.26
C LEU A 4 29.37 -23.16 24.90
N ASN A 5 29.31 -24.50 24.93
CA ASN A 5 29.24 -25.32 23.72
C ASN A 5 27.81 -25.37 23.14
N GLU A 6 26.78 -25.31 23.98
CA GLU A 6 25.38 -25.22 23.55
C GLU A 6 25.05 -23.86 22.92
N GLU A 7 25.54 -22.76 23.51
CA GLU A 7 25.38 -21.41 22.94
C GLU A 7 26.10 -21.28 21.60
N ALA A 8 27.32 -21.82 21.48
CA ALA A 8 28.06 -21.85 20.22
C ALA A 8 27.34 -22.67 19.14
N ARG A 9 26.77 -23.82 19.50
CA ARG A 9 25.96 -24.64 18.58
C ARG A 9 24.68 -23.93 18.14
N ALA A 10 23.99 -23.26 19.04
CA ALA A 10 22.80 -22.46 18.72
C ALA A 10 23.14 -21.31 17.77
N ALA A 11 24.24 -20.59 18.03
CA ALA A 11 24.72 -19.52 17.15
C ALA A 11 25.09 -20.05 15.75
N ALA A 12 25.80 -21.19 15.69
CA ALA A 12 26.15 -21.84 14.43
C ALA A 12 24.92 -22.28 13.63
N ALA A 13 23.89 -22.82 14.30
CA ALA A 13 22.63 -23.20 13.66
C ALA A 13 21.91 -22.00 13.03
N VAL A 14 21.88 -20.85 13.71
CA VAL A 14 21.30 -19.60 13.17
C VAL A 14 22.06 -19.13 11.95
N VAL A 15 23.39 -19.18 11.96
CA VAL A 15 24.22 -18.80 10.81
C VAL A 15 23.98 -19.74 9.63
N LEU A 16 23.92 -21.05 9.89
CA LEU A 16 23.65 -22.05 8.87
C LEU A 16 22.29 -21.80 8.20
N GLU A 17 21.24 -21.57 8.98
CA GLU A 17 19.90 -21.25 8.48
C GLU A 17 19.90 -19.96 7.62
N GLN A 18 20.67 -18.95 8.03
CA GLN A 18 20.84 -17.72 7.25
C GLN A 18 21.52 -17.99 5.91
N ILE A 19 22.59 -18.80 5.89
CA ILE A 19 23.30 -19.19 4.67
C ILE A 19 22.39 -20.00 3.74
N GLU A 20 21.66 -20.98 4.27
CA GLU A 20 20.70 -21.80 3.53
C GLU A 20 19.60 -20.96 2.88
N LYS A 21 19.13 -19.90 3.56
CA LYS A 21 18.20 -18.91 2.99
C LYS A 21 18.87 -18.01 1.94
N MET A 22 20.16 -17.72 2.08
CA MET A 22 20.89 -16.76 1.24
C MET A 22 21.33 -17.36 -0.08
N ILE A 23 21.80 -18.62 -0.09
CA ILE A 23 22.27 -19.33 -1.27
C ILE A 23 21.26 -19.29 -2.45
N PRO A 24 19.98 -19.67 -2.28
CA PRO A 24 19.01 -19.63 -3.38
C PRO A 24 18.76 -18.21 -3.90
N ARG A 25 18.79 -17.20 -3.00
CA ARG A 25 18.63 -15.79 -3.38
C ARG A 25 19.83 -15.29 -4.19
N ALA A 26 21.05 -15.61 -3.77
CA ALA A 26 22.27 -15.28 -4.51
C ALA A 26 22.28 -15.93 -5.90
N ARG A 27 21.91 -17.22 -6.00
CA ARG A 27 21.75 -17.92 -7.28
C ARG A 27 20.71 -17.24 -8.19
N GLN A 28 19.60 -16.77 -7.62
CA GLN A 28 18.59 -16.02 -8.37
C GLN A 28 19.11 -14.68 -8.89
N VAL A 29 19.85 -13.92 -8.08
CA VAL A 29 20.48 -12.66 -8.51
C VAL A 29 21.45 -12.92 -9.66
N LEU A 30 22.32 -13.94 -9.54
CA LEU A 30 23.25 -14.30 -10.61
C LEU A 30 22.52 -14.66 -11.91
N ARG A 31 21.43 -15.44 -11.82
CA ARG A 31 20.59 -15.78 -12.99
C ARG A 31 19.97 -14.53 -13.62
N GLN A 32 19.42 -13.63 -12.82
CA GLN A 32 18.80 -12.38 -13.28
C GLN A 32 19.83 -11.46 -13.95
N THR A 33 21.01 -11.31 -13.36
CA THR A 33 22.10 -10.50 -13.89
C THR A 33 22.62 -11.08 -15.22
N ARG A 34 22.84 -12.40 -15.30
CA ARG A 34 23.27 -13.05 -16.55
C ARG A 34 22.25 -12.89 -17.67
N ALA A 35 20.95 -13.08 -17.37
CA ALA A 35 19.89 -12.90 -18.36
C ALA A 35 19.82 -11.45 -18.87
N ARG A 36 20.02 -10.46 -17.98
CA ARG A 36 20.03 -9.06 -18.36
C ARG A 36 21.23 -8.71 -19.25
N ILE A 37 22.44 -9.07 -18.83
CA ILE A 37 23.68 -8.69 -19.53
C ILE A 37 23.79 -9.42 -20.87
N ARG A 38 23.54 -10.74 -20.88
CA ARG A 38 23.78 -11.56 -22.08
C ARG A 38 22.61 -11.61 -23.05
N ARG A 39 21.37 -11.47 -22.56
CA ARG A 39 20.14 -11.67 -23.36
C ARG A 39 19.26 -10.43 -23.42
N GLY A 40 19.67 -9.31 -22.81
CA GLY A 40 18.87 -8.08 -22.78
C GLY A 40 17.55 -8.18 -22.00
N VAL A 41 17.34 -9.24 -21.21
CA VAL A 41 16.07 -9.46 -20.49
C VAL A 41 15.92 -8.42 -19.37
N THR A 42 15.01 -7.47 -19.54
CA THR A 42 14.76 -6.38 -18.58
C THR A 42 13.53 -6.61 -17.71
N ASP A 43 12.56 -7.37 -18.21
CA ASP A 43 11.37 -7.81 -17.48
C ASP A 43 11.50 -9.29 -17.10
N SER A 44 11.36 -9.58 -15.80
CA SER A 44 11.39 -10.95 -15.29
C SER A 44 10.37 -11.09 -14.17
N LYS A 45 9.45 -12.04 -14.31
CA LYS A 45 8.51 -12.40 -13.25
C LYS A 45 9.30 -12.88 -12.02
N GLY A 46 8.88 -12.43 -10.83
CA GLY A 46 9.56 -12.76 -9.57
C GLY A 46 10.96 -12.16 -9.46
N LYS A 47 11.17 -10.95 -10.00
CA LYS A 47 12.45 -10.26 -9.88
C LYS A 47 12.81 -10.02 -8.41
N LEU A 48 14.04 -10.37 -8.03
CA LEU A 48 14.54 -10.16 -6.68
C LEU A 48 15.32 -8.84 -6.70
N VAL A 49 14.87 -7.87 -5.91
CA VAL A 49 15.48 -6.53 -5.84
C VAL A 49 16.15 -6.24 -4.50
N SER A 50 15.89 -7.07 -3.50
CA SER A 50 16.64 -7.08 -2.24
C SER A 50 16.86 -8.53 -1.83
N ILE A 51 18.12 -8.86 -1.57
CA ILE A 51 18.50 -10.17 -1.06
C ILE A 51 18.05 -10.34 0.40
N PHE A 52 17.99 -9.25 1.17
CA PHE A 52 17.57 -9.26 2.58
C PHE A 52 16.06 -9.19 2.75
N GLU A 53 15.37 -8.46 1.86
CA GLU A 53 13.92 -8.26 1.87
C GLU A 53 13.30 -8.73 0.54
N PRO A 54 13.15 -10.05 0.31
CA PRO A 54 12.73 -10.59 -0.99
C PRO A 54 11.34 -10.16 -1.47
N HIS A 55 10.50 -9.72 -0.55
CA HIS A 55 9.15 -9.23 -0.84
C HIS A 55 9.13 -7.79 -1.34
N ALA A 56 10.26 -7.06 -1.32
CA ALA A 56 10.33 -5.70 -1.82
C ALA A 56 9.89 -5.64 -3.29
N GLN A 57 8.96 -4.75 -3.57
CA GLN A 57 8.32 -4.58 -4.87
C GLN A 57 8.99 -3.43 -5.63
N ILE A 58 8.99 -3.54 -6.96
CA ILE A 58 9.45 -2.47 -7.87
C ILE A 58 8.26 -1.56 -8.17
N LEU A 59 8.27 -0.34 -7.66
CA LEU A 59 7.15 0.60 -7.77
C LEU A 59 7.44 1.64 -8.85
N ARG A 60 6.63 1.68 -9.92
CA ARG A 60 6.69 2.69 -10.98
C ARG A 60 5.42 3.52 -10.99
N ARG A 61 5.41 4.65 -10.28
CA ARG A 61 4.21 5.48 -10.06
C ARG A 61 4.23 6.80 -10.85
N GLY A 62 4.95 6.85 -11.97
CA GLY A 62 4.92 7.99 -12.90
C GLY A 62 5.55 9.28 -12.39
N LYS A 63 6.38 9.23 -11.34
CA LYS A 63 7.13 10.40 -10.87
C LYS A 63 8.31 10.66 -11.81
N LEU A 64 8.35 11.85 -12.43
CA LEU A 64 9.40 12.25 -13.35
C LEU A 64 10.81 12.17 -12.73
N HIS A 65 10.97 12.60 -11.47
CA HIS A 65 12.27 12.66 -10.78
C HIS A 65 12.69 11.33 -10.11
N LYS A 66 11.77 10.37 -9.94
CA LYS A 66 12.02 9.05 -9.35
C LYS A 66 11.18 8.00 -10.10
N PRO A 67 11.63 7.59 -11.29
CA PRO A 67 10.84 6.72 -12.16
C PRO A 67 10.64 5.31 -11.58
N THR A 68 11.50 4.89 -10.65
CA THR A 68 11.40 3.60 -9.97
C THR A 68 11.74 3.74 -8.49
N GLU A 69 10.85 3.28 -7.63
CA GLU A 69 11.01 3.17 -6.19
C GLU A 69 11.00 1.68 -5.79
N PHE A 70 11.52 1.35 -4.60
CA PHE A 70 11.54 -0.01 -4.07
C PHE A 70 10.93 -0.04 -2.67
N GLY A 71 10.16 -1.08 -2.38
CA GLY A 71 9.56 -1.28 -1.06
C GLY A 71 8.22 -1.99 -1.15
N MET A 72 7.41 -1.89 -0.10
CA MET A 72 6.04 -2.39 -0.10
C MET A 72 5.06 -1.27 -0.33
N MET A 73 3.98 -1.57 -1.06
CA MET A 73 2.88 -0.63 -1.17
C MET A 73 1.98 -0.73 0.06
N ALA A 74 1.64 0.42 0.63
CA ALA A 74 0.65 0.52 1.70
C ALA A 74 -0.62 1.19 1.21
N LYS A 75 -1.77 0.59 1.51
CA LYS A 75 -3.10 1.17 1.35
C LYS A 75 -3.48 1.87 2.66
N VAL A 76 -4.03 3.08 2.56
CA VAL A 76 -4.56 3.85 3.68
C VAL A 76 -6.01 4.21 3.38
N GLN A 77 -6.92 3.98 4.33
CA GLN A 77 -8.31 4.43 4.26
C GLN A 77 -8.55 5.46 5.36
N GLU A 78 -9.05 6.62 4.98
CA GLU A 78 -9.32 7.76 5.86
C GLU A 78 -10.83 8.06 5.89
N ALA A 79 -11.32 8.45 7.06
CA ALA A 79 -12.64 8.99 7.28
C ALA A 79 -12.56 10.47 7.71
N GLU A 80 -13.72 11.06 7.99
CA GLU A 80 -13.82 12.45 8.47
C GLU A 80 -12.97 12.67 9.75
N GLY A 81 -12.52 13.91 9.97
CA GLY A 81 -11.64 14.24 11.09
C GLY A 81 -10.18 13.77 10.94
N GLY A 82 -9.82 13.18 9.80
CA GLY A 82 -8.45 12.73 9.55
C GLY A 82 -8.11 11.38 10.18
N ILE A 83 -9.14 10.60 10.51
CA ILE A 83 -9.03 9.30 11.16
C ILE A 83 -8.76 8.21 10.12
N VAL A 84 -7.68 7.47 10.31
CA VAL A 84 -7.35 6.28 9.52
C VAL A 84 -8.18 5.12 10.05
N THR A 85 -9.05 4.57 9.20
CA THR A 85 -10.00 3.50 9.58
C THR A 85 -9.53 2.11 9.16
N ASP A 86 -8.63 2.04 8.20
CA ASP A 86 -7.99 0.81 7.76
C ASP A 86 -6.65 1.12 7.10
N VAL A 87 -5.67 0.26 7.32
CA VAL A 87 -4.34 0.37 6.73
C VAL A 87 -3.79 -1.03 6.49
N GLY A 88 -2.95 -1.20 5.46
CA GLY A 88 -2.30 -2.48 5.22
C GLY A 88 -1.36 -2.50 4.03
N LEU A 89 -0.48 -3.50 4.00
CA LEU A 89 0.37 -3.76 2.85
C LEU A 89 -0.43 -4.44 1.73
N VAL A 90 -0.16 -4.05 0.49
CA VAL A 90 -0.84 -4.58 -0.70
C VAL A 90 0.19 -4.96 -1.77
N PRO A 91 -0.13 -5.93 -2.65
CA PRO A 91 0.75 -6.27 -3.77
C PRO A 91 0.83 -5.12 -4.78
N ASN A 92 1.94 -5.03 -5.52
CA ASN A 92 2.11 -4.08 -6.61
C ASN A 92 1.28 -4.43 -7.85
N LYS A 93 -0.03 -4.22 -7.75
CA LYS A 93 -1.01 -4.38 -8.84
C LYS A 93 -1.72 -3.04 -9.08
N ALA A 94 -2.60 -3.03 -10.07
CA ALA A 94 -3.52 -1.91 -10.28
C ALA A 94 -4.33 -1.65 -9.00
N ASP A 95 -4.72 -0.39 -8.78
CA ASP A 95 -5.42 0.00 -7.55
C ASP A 95 -6.93 -0.32 -7.61
N ALA A 96 -7.51 -0.44 -8.82
CA ALA A 96 -8.93 -0.73 -9.03
C ALA A 96 -9.51 -1.94 -8.25
N PRO A 97 -8.82 -3.10 -8.15
CA PRO A 97 -9.29 -4.23 -7.36
C PRO A 97 -9.36 -3.96 -5.84
N LEU A 98 -8.71 -2.90 -5.34
CA LEU A 98 -8.74 -2.55 -3.92
C LEU A 98 -10.02 -1.82 -3.50
N LEU A 99 -10.80 -1.31 -4.46
CA LEU A 99 -11.98 -0.48 -4.21
C LEU A 99 -13.08 -1.24 -3.44
N VAL A 100 -13.49 -2.40 -3.94
CA VAL A 100 -14.56 -3.20 -3.34
C VAL A 100 -14.16 -3.72 -1.95
N PRO A 101 -12.96 -4.33 -1.77
CA PRO A 101 -12.50 -4.73 -0.44
C PRO A 101 -12.39 -3.56 0.56
N ALA A 102 -12.06 -2.35 0.10
CA ALA A 102 -12.03 -1.18 0.97
C ALA A 102 -13.42 -0.84 1.53
N VAL A 103 -14.45 -0.83 0.67
CA VAL A 103 -15.84 -0.60 1.09
C VAL A 103 -16.35 -1.72 1.99
N GLU A 104 -16.05 -2.98 1.69
CA GLU A 104 -16.40 -4.11 2.56
C GLU A 104 -15.74 -4.00 3.93
N ARG A 105 -14.47 -3.60 3.98
CA ARG A 105 -13.77 -3.37 5.23
C ARG A 105 -14.40 -2.23 6.03
N HIS A 106 -14.78 -1.13 5.39
CA HIS A 106 -15.53 -0.05 6.03
C HIS A 106 -16.86 -0.57 6.61
N ARG A 107 -17.61 -1.39 5.86
CA ARG A 107 -18.84 -2.02 6.36
C ARG A 107 -18.60 -2.88 7.59
N LYS A 108 -17.52 -3.67 7.61
CA LYS A 108 -17.15 -4.50 8.77
C LYS A 108 -16.84 -3.66 10.01
N VAL A 109 -16.23 -2.49 9.85
CA VAL A 109 -15.86 -1.61 10.97
C VAL A 109 -17.06 -0.79 11.47
N PHE A 110 -17.88 -0.25 10.56
CA PHE A 110 -18.93 0.72 10.89
C PHE A 110 -20.36 0.15 10.83
N GLY A 111 -20.53 -1.13 10.50
CA GLY A 111 -21.83 -1.80 10.34
C GLY A 111 -22.63 -1.36 9.10
N ARG A 112 -22.14 -0.38 8.33
CA ARG A 112 -22.83 0.19 7.16
C ARG A 112 -21.86 0.65 6.09
N ALA A 113 -22.35 0.81 4.87
CA ALA A 113 -21.55 1.35 3.78
C ALA A 113 -21.30 2.85 3.95
N PRO A 114 -20.17 3.38 3.46
CA PRO A 114 -19.92 4.81 3.50
C PRO A 114 -20.92 5.53 2.58
N ARG A 115 -21.45 6.66 3.03
CA ARG A 115 -22.34 7.49 2.19
C ARG A 115 -21.63 7.98 0.92
N THR A 116 -20.36 8.35 1.06
CA THR A 116 -19.50 8.82 -0.03
C THR A 116 -18.20 8.02 0.00
N ALA A 117 -17.82 7.43 -1.12
CA ALA A 117 -16.49 6.85 -1.32
C ALA A 117 -15.74 7.70 -2.35
N ALA A 118 -14.60 8.27 -1.97
CA ALA A 118 -13.80 9.12 -2.84
C ALA A 118 -12.40 8.55 -3.00
N THR A 119 -11.99 8.31 -4.24
CA THR A 119 -10.70 7.70 -4.57
C THR A 119 -10.03 8.45 -5.73
N ASP A 120 -8.76 8.16 -5.99
CA ASP A 120 -8.11 8.60 -7.22
C ASP A 120 -8.68 7.86 -8.45
N ARG A 121 -8.21 8.28 -9.63
CA ARG A 121 -8.60 7.73 -10.93
C ARG A 121 -8.12 6.28 -11.17
N GLY A 122 -7.06 5.86 -10.50
CA GLY A 122 -6.48 4.52 -10.59
C GLY A 122 -7.34 3.43 -9.95
N PHE A 123 -8.27 3.82 -9.06
CA PHE A 123 -9.28 2.92 -8.49
C PHE A 123 -10.47 2.67 -9.42
N TYR A 124 -10.56 3.33 -10.57
CA TYR A 124 -11.70 3.19 -11.47
C TYR A 124 -11.71 1.83 -12.18
N SER A 125 -12.81 1.09 -11.99
CA SER A 125 -13.29 0.07 -12.91
C SER A 125 -14.82 0.16 -12.97
N GLY A 126 -15.41 -0.05 -14.16
CA GLY A 126 -16.87 0.02 -14.32
C GLY A 126 -17.60 -0.98 -13.43
N GLU A 127 -17.05 -2.19 -13.32
CA GLU A 127 -17.53 -3.23 -12.41
C GLU A 127 -17.36 -2.84 -10.93
N GLY A 128 -16.21 -2.28 -10.55
CA GLY A 128 -15.95 -1.87 -9.17
C GLY A 128 -16.88 -0.74 -8.73
N GLU A 129 -17.10 0.27 -9.57
CA GLU A 129 -18.04 1.36 -9.28
C GLU A 129 -19.48 0.85 -9.14
N ARG A 130 -19.88 -0.13 -9.96
CA ARG A 130 -21.19 -0.78 -9.84
C ARG A 130 -21.32 -1.56 -8.53
N LYS A 131 -20.34 -2.42 -8.22
CA LYS A 131 -20.33 -3.24 -7.00
C LYS A 131 -20.39 -2.41 -5.72
N ILE A 132 -19.65 -1.30 -5.63
CA ILE A 132 -19.73 -0.47 -4.41
C ILE A 132 -21.10 0.20 -4.24
N ARG A 133 -21.80 0.51 -5.33
CA ARG A 133 -23.17 1.03 -5.27
C ARG A 133 -24.14 -0.04 -4.79
N GLU A 134 -23.99 -1.27 -5.28
CA GLU A 134 -24.74 -2.44 -4.79
C GLU A 134 -24.48 -2.69 -3.29
N LEU A 135 -23.25 -2.45 -2.82
CA LEU A 135 -22.89 -2.51 -1.40
C LEU A 135 -23.50 -1.37 -0.55
N GLY A 136 -24.15 -0.38 -1.17
CA GLY A 136 -24.85 0.71 -0.49
C GLY A 136 -24.17 2.08 -0.53
N VAL A 137 -23.08 2.24 -1.31
CA VAL A 137 -22.43 3.56 -1.47
C VAL A 137 -23.30 4.46 -2.34
N ARG A 138 -23.82 5.53 -1.74
CA ARG A 138 -24.71 6.49 -2.45
C ARG A 138 -23.95 7.42 -3.40
N ARG A 139 -22.72 7.80 -3.04
CA ARG A 139 -21.90 8.76 -3.79
C ARG A 139 -20.52 8.18 -4.09
N ALA A 140 -20.37 7.62 -5.29
CA ALA A 140 -19.09 7.12 -5.79
C ALA A 140 -18.33 8.24 -6.52
N VAL A 141 -17.32 8.80 -5.86
CA VAL A 141 -16.45 9.86 -6.38
C VAL A 141 -15.16 9.24 -6.91
N ILE A 142 -15.24 8.63 -8.09
CA ILE A 142 -14.14 7.92 -8.72
C ILE A 142 -13.94 8.49 -10.13
N PRO A 143 -12.94 9.35 -10.40
CA PRO A 143 -12.78 9.93 -11.73
C PRO A 143 -12.49 8.85 -12.78
N LYS A 144 -13.24 8.85 -13.89
CA LYS A 144 -12.97 7.91 -15.00
C LYS A 144 -11.69 8.35 -15.75
N PRO A 145 -10.70 7.46 -15.96
CA PRO A 145 -9.56 7.74 -16.83
C PRO A 145 -9.95 7.65 -18.32
N GLY A 146 -9.21 8.36 -19.18
CA GLY A 146 -9.43 8.33 -20.63
C GLY A 146 -10.73 9.00 -21.09
N HIS A 147 -11.28 8.49 -22.20
CA HIS A 147 -12.48 9.05 -22.83
C HIS A 147 -13.72 8.99 -21.93
N LYS A 148 -14.50 10.09 -21.89
CA LYS A 148 -15.71 10.24 -21.08
C LYS A 148 -16.89 10.54 -21.99
N SER A 149 -17.98 9.80 -21.81
CA SER A 149 -19.26 10.16 -22.43
C SER A 149 -19.84 11.41 -21.77
N ASP A 150 -20.76 12.09 -22.46
CA ASP A 150 -21.44 13.28 -21.92
C ASP A 150 -22.15 12.97 -20.59
N LYS A 151 -22.79 11.79 -20.50
CA LYS A 151 -23.38 11.29 -19.25
C LYS A 151 -22.34 11.22 -18.12
N ARG A 152 -21.13 10.72 -18.39
CA ARG A 152 -20.06 10.66 -17.39
C ARG A 152 -19.54 12.04 -17.03
N MET A 153 -19.39 12.93 -18.00
CA MET A 153 -18.98 14.32 -17.77
C MET A 153 -19.99 15.06 -16.89
N ALA A 154 -21.29 14.93 -17.19
CA ALA A 154 -22.36 15.49 -16.37
C ALA A 154 -22.33 14.94 -14.94
N TYR A 155 -22.15 13.62 -14.76
CA TYR A 155 -22.00 12.99 -13.44
C TYR A 155 -20.81 13.54 -12.65
N GLU A 156 -19.62 13.66 -13.27
CA GLU A 156 -18.42 14.16 -12.60
C GLU A 156 -18.47 15.68 -12.31
N ARG A 157 -19.32 16.44 -13.03
CA ARG A 157 -19.54 17.89 -12.81
C ARG A 157 -20.51 18.20 -11.66
N GLN A 158 -21.23 17.20 -11.16
CA GLN A 158 -22.16 17.38 -10.03
C GLN A 158 -21.42 17.98 -8.81
N ARG A 159 -22.08 18.89 -8.10
CA ARG A 159 -21.47 19.66 -6.99
C ARG A 159 -20.85 18.74 -5.93
N TRP A 160 -21.56 17.67 -5.55
CA TRP A 160 -21.07 16.73 -4.54
C TRP A 160 -19.88 15.91 -5.04
N PHE A 161 -19.78 15.63 -6.35
CA PHE A 161 -18.64 14.92 -6.93
C PHE A 161 -17.39 15.80 -6.85
N ARG A 162 -17.50 17.06 -7.28
CA ARG A 162 -16.41 18.04 -7.19
C ARG A 162 -15.94 18.24 -5.75
N ARG A 163 -16.87 18.37 -4.81
CA ARG A 163 -16.56 18.49 -3.37
C ARG A 163 -15.85 17.24 -2.83
N GLY A 164 -16.34 16.04 -3.16
CA GLY A 164 -15.69 14.80 -2.74
C GLY A 164 -14.30 14.63 -3.35
N ARG A 165 -14.11 15.07 -4.60
CA ARG A 165 -12.80 15.05 -5.27
C ARG A 165 -11.81 15.98 -4.58
N ALA A 166 -12.25 17.17 -4.19
CA ALA A 166 -11.47 18.14 -3.43
C ALA A 166 -11.13 17.60 -2.04
N TRP A 167 -12.09 17.04 -1.31
CA TRP A 167 -11.86 16.40 0.00
C TRP A 167 -10.80 15.30 -0.09
N ARG A 168 -10.86 14.45 -1.12
CA ARG A 168 -9.88 13.37 -1.35
C ARG A 168 -8.45 13.87 -1.57
N VAL A 169 -8.24 15.12 -2.03
CA VAL A 169 -6.88 15.71 -2.08
C VAL A 169 -6.25 15.76 -0.69
N GLY A 170 -7.05 15.96 0.37
CA GLY A 170 -6.57 15.94 1.76
C GLY A 170 -5.88 14.63 2.16
N GLY A 171 -6.23 13.52 1.52
CA GLY A 171 -5.56 12.23 1.73
C GLY A 171 -4.07 12.23 1.36
N GLU A 172 -3.64 13.10 0.42
CA GLU A 172 -2.23 13.26 0.08
C GLU A 172 -1.44 13.89 1.24
N ALA A 173 -2.02 14.91 1.88
CA ALA A 173 -1.47 15.50 3.10
C ALA A 173 -1.45 14.47 4.24
N ARG A 174 -2.47 13.61 4.34
CA ARG A 174 -2.51 12.55 5.35
C ARG A 174 -1.41 11.51 5.14
N ILE A 175 -1.22 11.03 3.91
CA ILE A 175 -0.13 10.11 3.55
C ILE A 175 1.23 10.76 3.84
N SER A 176 1.41 12.05 3.54
CA SER A 176 2.62 12.80 3.87
C SER A 176 2.88 12.81 5.38
N ARG A 177 1.87 13.14 6.18
CA ARG A 177 1.95 13.13 7.65
C ARG A 177 2.30 11.75 8.19
N LEU A 178 1.64 10.69 7.71
CA LEU A 178 1.96 9.30 8.10
C LEU A 178 3.44 8.96 7.80
N LYS A 179 3.95 9.36 6.64
CA LYS A 179 5.33 9.10 6.23
C LYS A 179 6.35 9.85 7.08
N HIS A 180 6.15 11.15 7.26
CA HIS A 180 7.18 12.05 7.78
C HIS A 180 7.06 12.32 9.28
N CYS A 181 5.86 12.27 9.85
CA CYS A 181 5.64 12.51 11.28
C CYS A 181 5.54 11.21 12.10
N PHE A 182 5.05 10.12 11.48
CA PHE A 182 4.73 8.88 12.20
C PHE A 182 5.52 7.65 11.70
N GLY A 183 6.59 7.86 10.93
CA GLY A 183 7.57 6.83 10.59
C GLY A 183 7.13 5.83 9.50
N MET A 184 6.02 6.07 8.79
CA MET A 184 5.57 5.16 7.72
C MET A 184 6.51 5.14 6.51
N LEU A 185 7.42 6.12 6.37
CA LEU A 185 8.33 6.19 5.23
C LEU A 185 9.37 5.05 5.22
N ARG A 186 9.81 4.58 6.39
CA ARG A 186 10.86 3.56 6.50
C ARG A 186 10.58 2.64 7.68
N SER A 187 10.39 1.35 7.39
CA SER A 187 10.35 0.32 8.43
C SER A 187 11.74 0.12 9.03
N ARG A 188 11.82 0.15 10.37
CA ARG A 188 13.02 -0.29 11.13
C ARG A 188 12.97 -1.79 11.44
N TYR A 189 11.80 -2.40 11.32
CA TYR A 189 11.62 -3.84 11.45
C TYR A 189 11.96 -4.54 10.13
N ARG A 190 12.51 -5.75 10.24
CA ARG A 190 12.78 -6.64 9.11
C ARG A 190 11.55 -7.46 8.75
N GLY A 191 11.45 -7.89 7.49
CA GLY A 191 10.38 -8.78 7.06
C GLY A 191 9.03 -8.07 6.84
N GLU A 192 8.12 -8.75 6.15
CA GLU A 192 6.80 -8.24 5.80
C GLU A 192 5.95 -7.94 7.05
N VAL A 193 6.01 -8.82 8.06
CA VAL A 193 5.35 -8.62 9.35
C VAL A 193 5.85 -7.33 10.02
N GLY A 194 7.16 -7.08 9.95
CA GLY A 194 7.76 -5.86 10.48
C GLY A 194 7.27 -4.61 9.76
N MET A 195 7.24 -4.63 8.44
CA MET A 195 6.72 -3.53 7.63
C MET A 195 5.23 -3.27 7.91
N SER A 196 4.44 -4.34 8.05
CA SER A 196 3.03 -4.25 8.41
C SER A 196 2.85 -3.54 9.76
N ARG A 197 3.61 -3.96 10.79
CA ARG A 197 3.63 -3.30 12.10
C ARG A 197 3.96 -1.81 12.01
N THR A 198 4.95 -1.41 11.23
CA THR A 198 5.28 0.02 11.03
C THR A 198 4.09 0.80 10.50
N VAL A 199 3.38 0.25 9.51
CA VAL A 199 2.22 0.91 8.91
C VAL A 199 1.05 1.04 9.91
N PHE A 200 0.79 -0.01 10.70
CA PHE A 200 -0.22 0.03 11.76
C PHE A 200 0.12 1.03 12.87
N TRP A 201 1.37 1.06 13.34
CA TRP A 201 1.80 2.02 14.36
C TRP A 201 1.68 3.46 13.89
N ALA A 202 2.02 3.73 12.63
CA ALA A 202 1.86 5.07 12.06
C ALA A 202 0.39 5.52 12.04
N ALA A 203 -0.53 4.61 11.69
CA ALA A 203 -1.96 4.88 11.70
C ALA A 203 -2.51 5.15 13.12
N ILE A 204 -2.10 4.34 14.10
CA ILE A 204 -2.48 4.53 15.51
C ILE A 204 -2.00 5.90 16.00
N ALA A 205 -0.74 6.24 15.79
CA ALA A 205 -0.18 7.53 16.20
C ALA A 205 -0.94 8.70 15.56
N ASN A 206 -1.23 8.64 14.25
CA ASN A 206 -2.03 9.66 13.58
C ASN A 206 -3.41 9.84 14.23
N ASN A 207 -4.10 8.73 14.52
CA ASN A 207 -5.45 8.77 15.09
C ASN A 207 -5.45 9.35 16.49
N LEU A 208 -4.50 8.95 17.34
CA LEU A 208 -4.34 9.51 18.69
C LEU A 208 -4.12 11.02 18.64
N THR A 209 -3.26 11.50 17.74
CA THR A 209 -3.05 12.95 17.58
C THR A 209 -4.29 13.66 17.02
N ALA A 210 -5.02 13.04 16.10
CA ALA A 210 -6.23 13.62 15.52
C ALA A 210 -7.34 13.76 16.59
N VAL A 211 -7.56 12.72 17.40
CA VAL A 211 -8.53 12.75 18.51
C VAL A 211 -8.12 13.75 19.59
N ALA A 212 -6.84 13.82 19.95
CA ALA A 212 -6.37 14.81 20.93
C ALA A 212 -6.59 16.26 20.47
N ALA A 213 -6.51 16.52 19.16
CA ALA A 213 -6.75 17.85 18.61
C ALA A 213 -8.22 18.28 18.65
N THR A 214 -9.17 17.35 18.77
CA THR A 214 -10.61 17.67 18.83
C THR A 214 -11.14 17.88 20.25
N ILE A 215 -10.33 17.60 21.27
CA ILE A 215 -10.70 17.71 22.69
C ILE A 215 -10.29 19.09 23.27
N ARG A 216 -9.67 19.96 22.45
CA ARG A 216 -9.28 21.32 22.85
C ARG A 216 -10.38 22.34 22.63
#